data_AF-A0A2I0VJC6-F1
#
_entry.id   AF-A0A2I0VJC6-F1
#
_cell.length_a   1.000
_cell.length_b   1.000
_cell.length_c   1.000
_cell.angle_alpha   90.00
_cell.angle_beta   90.00
_cell.angle_gamma   90.00
#
_symmetry.space_group_name_H-M   'P 1'
#
loop_
_entity.id
_entity.type
_entity.pdbx_description
1 polymer ?
#
loop_
_entity_poly.entity_id
_entity_poly.type
_entity_poly.pdbx_seq_one_letter_code
_entity_poly.pdbx_strand_id
1 'polypeptide(L)'
;MQLQELNNRFTEANTQLLLCIACLNPSNSFNAFNKEKLIEMTNLYPNDFTPLDLMVLDNQLETYIMDMRFDDQFLLVKDIGSLVEKMVQSRKEILYPLVFKLLKLALVLPVATAGVERSFSAMAIIKNRLRNRIGDQWMNDILIAYIEKEILDCINNDVIIQFFQNMKNRRYKL
;
A
#
# COMPACT_ATOMS: atom_id res chain seq x y z
N MET A 1 -17.54 -13.22 13.73
CA MET A 1 -16.72 -14.01 12.79
C MET A 1 -15.72 -13.13 12.03
N GLN A 2 -16.15 -12.13 11.24
CA GLN A 2 -15.24 -11.25 10.48
C GLN A 2 -14.25 -10.43 11.34
N LEU A 3 -14.68 -9.86 12.48
CA LEU A 3 -13.81 -9.11 13.40
C LEU A 3 -12.71 -9.97 14.06
N GLN A 4 -13.00 -11.25 14.28
CA GLN A 4 -12.07 -12.18 14.92
C GLN A 4 -11.01 -12.66 13.90
N GLU A 5 -11.39 -12.82 12.63
CA GLU A 5 -10.44 -13.04 11.54
C GLU A 5 -9.57 -11.81 11.27
N LEU A 6 -10.15 -10.60 11.35
CA LEU A 6 -9.41 -9.34 11.25
C LEU A 6 -8.32 -9.26 12.34
N ASN A 7 -8.69 -9.55 13.60
CA ASN A 7 -7.76 -9.54 14.73
C ASN A 7 -6.70 -10.65 14.67
N ASN A 8 -6.99 -11.79 14.02
CA ASN A 8 -6.00 -12.85 13.80
C ASN A 8 -5.05 -12.54 12.64
N ARG A 9 -5.45 -11.68 11.69
CA ARG A 9 -4.74 -11.41 10.44
C ARG A 9 -3.90 -10.13 10.48
N PHE A 10 -4.29 -9.16 11.32
CA PHE A 10 -3.58 -7.90 11.49
C PHE A 10 -2.95 -7.81 12.88
N THR A 11 -1.66 -7.45 12.93
CA THR A 11 -0.98 -7.09 14.18
C THR A 11 -1.64 -5.85 14.80
N GLU A 12 -1.42 -5.63 16.10
CA GLU A 12 -1.90 -4.43 16.80
C GLU A 12 -1.48 -3.13 16.11
N ALA A 13 -0.25 -3.09 15.56
CA ALA A 13 0.22 -1.96 14.76
C ALA A 13 -0.58 -1.77 13.46
N ASN A 14 -0.97 -2.86 12.77
CA ASN A 14 -1.75 -2.78 11.54
C ASN A 14 -3.21 -2.37 11.80
N THR A 15 -3.81 -2.82 12.90
CA THR A 15 -5.15 -2.37 13.28
C THR A 15 -5.15 -0.90 13.68
N GLN A 16 -4.14 -0.45 14.43
CA GLN A 16 -3.96 0.97 14.75
C GLN A 16 -3.76 1.82 13.49
N LEU A 17 -2.96 1.36 12.53
CA LEU A 17 -2.77 2.03 11.24
C LEU A 17 -4.10 2.21 10.47
N LEU A 18 -4.92 1.16 10.39
CA LEU A 18 -6.23 1.21 9.73
C LEU A 18 -7.17 2.20 10.43
N LEU A 19 -7.15 2.24 11.76
CA LEU A 19 -7.93 3.21 12.55
C LEU A 19 -7.46 4.65 12.29
N CYS A 20 -6.16 4.88 12.12
CA CYS A 20 -5.63 6.19 11.76
C CYS A 20 -6.05 6.59 10.34
N ILE A 21 -5.98 5.68 9.37
CA ILE A 21 -6.40 5.93 7.98
C ILE A 21 -7.89 6.25 7.90
N ALA A 22 -8.72 5.61 8.74
CA ALA A 22 -10.15 5.93 8.80
C ALA A 22 -10.40 7.41 9.18
N CYS A 23 -9.48 8.05 9.90
CA CYS A 23 -9.55 9.46 10.25
C CYS A 23 -9.26 10.41 9.06
N LEU A 24 -8.72 9.91 7.95
CA LEU A 24 -8.54 10.67 6.71
C LEU A 24 -9.79 10.66 5.81
N ASN A 25 -10.85 9.94 6.20
CA ASN A 25 -12.06 9.80 5.39
C ASN A 25 -12.80 11.15 5.22
N PRO A 26 -12.96 11.66 3.99
CA PRO A 26 -13.67 12.93 3.74
C PRO A 26 -15.20 12.83 3.88
N SER A 27 -15.75 11.62 3.92
CA SER A 27 -17.19 11.39 4.04
C SER A 27 -17.83 12.14 5.21
N ASN A 28 -19.07 12.58 5.00
CA ASN A 28 -19.85 13.33 5.98
C ASN A 28 -19.10 14.57 6.52
N SER A 29 -18.48 15.34 5.62
CA SER A 29 -17.69 16.54 5.99
C SER A 29 -16.57 16.22 6.98
N PHE A 30 -15.78 15.19 6.66
CA PHE A 30 -14.63 14.76 7.47
C PHE A 30 -15.02 14.45 8.94
N ASN A 31 -16.18 13.82 9.17
CA ASN A 31 -16.67 13.54 10.53
C ASN A 31 -15.74 12.60 11.31
N ALA A 32 -15.05 11.69 10.60
CA ALA A 32 -14.12 10.75 11.22
C ALA A 32 -12.77 11.39 11.60
N PHE A 33 -12.53 12.66 11.25
CA PHE A 33 -11.27 13.33 11.49
C PHE A 33 -10.92 13.35 12.97
N ASN A 34 -9.70 12.92 13.28
CA ASN A 34 -9.14 12.94 14.61
C ASN A 34 -7.64 13.28 14.51
N LYS A 35 -7.28 14.47 14.98
CA LYS A 35 -5.91 14.99 14.91
C LYS A 35 -4.91 14.10 15.65
N GLU A 36 -5.24 13.69 16.87
CA GLU A 36 -4.36 12.89 17.72
C GLU A 36 -4.00 11.55 17.07
N LYS A 37 -5.00 10.85 16.51
CA LYS A 37 -4.76 9.58 15.78
C LYS A 37 -3.91 9.77 14.53
N LEU A 38 -4.08 10.87 13.81
CA LEU A 38 -3.26 11.17 12.63
C LEU A 38 -1.80 11.49 13.00
N ILE A 39 -1.58 12.07 14.18
CA ILE A 39 -0.23 12.24 14.73
C ILE A 39 0.32 10.89 15.19
N GLU A 40 -0.48 10.04 15.84
CA GLU A 40 -0.02 8.68 16.20
C GLU A 40 0.41 7.87 14.98
N MET A 41 -0.25 8.06 13.83
CA MET A 41 0.11 7.42 12.56
C MET A 41 1.58 7.66 12.18
N THR A 42 2.15 8.83 12.49
CA THR A 42 3.54 9.13 12.12
C THR A 42 4.55 8.27 12.88
N ASN A 43 4.18 7.77 14.06
CA ASN A 43 5.04 6.87 14.84
C ASN A 43 5.27 5.53 14.13
N LEU A 44 4.36 5.16 13.20
CA LEU A 44 4.50 3.97 12.36
C LEU A 44 5.49 4.20 11.20
N TYR A 45 5.87 5.45 10.93
CA TYR A 45 6.74 5.87 9.84
C TYR A 45 7.89 6.78 10.34
N PRO A 46 8.74 6.31 11.27
CA PRO A 46 9.74 7.14 11.93
C PRO A 46 10.80 7.72 10.98
N ASN A 47 10.97 7.13 9.80
CA ASN A 47 11.92 7.60 8.78
C ASN A 47 11.31 8.68 7.87
N ASP A 48 9.97 8.80 7.82
CA ASP A 48 9.27 9.72 6.92
C ASP A 48 8.93 11.06 7.56
N PHE A 49 9.02 11.15 8.90
CA PHE A 49 8.67 12.33 9.70
C PHE A 49 9.77 12.67 10.70
N THR A 50 10.28 13.90 10.61
CA THR A 50 11.20 14.45 11.61
C THR A 50 10.44 15.07 12.80
N PRO A 51 11.08 15.29 13.97
CA PRO A 51 10.43 15.98 15.09
C PRO A 51 9.89 17.37 14.74
N LEU A 52 10.56 18.08 13.83
CA LEU A 52 10.09 19.37 13.31
C LEU A 52 8.84 19.19 12.45
N ASP A 53 8.80 18.17 11.60
CA ASP A 53 7.61 17.86 10.79
C ASP A 53 6.40 17.59 11.68
N LEU A 54 6.56 16.95 12.83
CA LEU A 54 5.43 16.69 13.75
C LEU A 54 4.83 17.99 14.29
N MET A 55 5.66 18.98 14.64
CA MET A 55 5.18 20.29 15.09
C MET A 55 4.46 21.04 13.96
N VAL A 56 4.96 20.96 12.73
CA VAL A 56 4.33 21.59 11.56
C VAL A 56 3.04 20.86 11.18
N LEU A 57 3.02 19.53 11.27
CA LEU A 57 1.88 18.68 10.96
C LEU A 57 0.71 18.97 11.91
N ASP A 58 0.98 19.12 13.22
CA ASP A 58 -0.06 19.44 14.21
C ASP A 58 -0.82 20.73 13.81
N ASN A 59 -0.08 21.79 13.47
CA ASN A 59 -0.66 23.05 13.00
C ASN A 59 -1.31 22.93 11.61
N GLN A 60 -0.71 22.18 10.69
CA GLN A 60 -1.28 21.93 9.36
C GLN A 60 -2.61 21.19 9.43
N LEU A 61 -2.75 20.21 10.33
CA LEU A 61 -3.96 19.41 10.47
C LEU A 61 -5.16 20.27 10.91
N GLU A 62 -4.95 21.22 11.82
CA GLU A 62 -5.98 22.16 12.27
C GLU A 62 -6.44 23.11 11.17
N THR A 63 -5.48 23.66 10.42
CA THR A 63 -5.80 24.57 9.31
C THR A 63 -6.41 23.83 8.13
N TYR A 64 -5.93 22.63 7.83
CA TYR A 64 -6.45 21.73 6.81
C TYR A 64 -7.93 21.39 7.05
N ILE A 65 -8.29 20.91 8.24
CA ILE A 65 -9.67 20.45 8.48
C ILE A 65 -10.67 21.59 8.37
N MET A 66 -10.28 22.78 8.79
CA MET A 66 -11.11 23.97 8.64
C MET A 66 -11.29 24.30 7.16
N ASP A 67 -10.20 24.48 6.42
CA ASP A 67 -10.22 24.79 4.99
C ASP A 67 -11.06 23.78 4.17
N MET A 68 -10.88 22.48 4.42
CA MET A 68 -11.62 21.43 3.72
C MET A 68 -13.12 21.40 4.06
N ARG A 69 -13.51 21.78 5.27
CA ARG A 69 -14.92 21.80 5.69
C ARG A 69 -15.67 23.05 5.20
N PHE A 70 -14.96 24.16 5.01
CA PHE A 70 -15.54 25.41 4.48
C PHE A 70 -15.56 25.48 2.96
N ASP A 71 -14.78 24.65 2.28
CA ASP A 71 -14.77 24.58 0.82
C ASP A 71 -15.84 23.60 0.31
N ASP A 72 -16.91 24.14 -0.28
CA ASP A 72 -18.03 23.38 -0.84
C ASP A 72 -17.59 22.29 -1.83
N GLN A 73 -16.45 22.50 -2.48
CA GLN A 73 -15.90 21.52 -3.40
C GLN A 73 -15.51 20.22 -2.70
N PHE A 74 -15.08 20.27 -1.44
CA PHE A 74 -14.62 19.09 -0.70
C PHE A 74 -15.76 18.37 0.05
N LEU A 75 -16.92 19.02 0.23
CA LEU A 75 -18.09 18.42 0.90
C LEU A 75 -18.66 17.19 0.17
N LEU A 76 -18.53 17.14 -1.17
CA LEU A 76 -19.06 16.05 -1.99
C LEU A 76 -18.10 14.86 -2.12
N VAL A 77 -16.87 14.98 -1.62
CA VAL A 77 -15.84 13.95 -1.75
C VAL A 77 -16.12 12.81 -0.75
N LYS A 78 -16.15 11.57 -1.24
CA LYS A 78 -16.51 10.39 -0.43
C LYS A 78 -15.34 9.47 -0.13
N ASP A 79 -14.35 9.44 -1.01
CA ASP A 79 -13.20 8.54 -0.91
C ASP A 79 -11.87 9.32 -0.90
N ILE A 80 -10.83 8.66 -0.38
CA ILE A 80 -9.50 9.22 -0.21
C ILE A 80 -8.81 9.48 -1.56
N GLY A 81 -9.09 8.67 -2.59
CA GLY A 81 -8.53 8.84 -3.93
C GLY A 81 -9.00 10.15 -4.56
N SER A 82 -10.32 10.34 -4.60
CA SER A 82 -10.95 11.58 -5.09
C SER A 82 -10.52 12.81 -4.27
N LEU A 83 -10.28 12.66 -2.96
CA LEU A 83 -9.75 13.73 -2.11
C LEU A 83 -8.36 14.16 -2.58
N VAL A 84 -7.45 13.21 -2.78
CA VAL A 84 -6.08 13.47 -3.22
C VAL A 84 -6.07 14.13 -4.61
N GLU A 85 -6.87 13.63 -5.55
CA GLU A 85 -7.00 14.24 -6.88
C GLU A 85 -7.46 15.69 -6.78
N LYS A 86 -8.46 15.97 -5.94
CA LYS A 86 -9.01 17.31 -5.78
C LYS A 86 -8.06 18.26 -5.07
N MET A 87 -7.32 17.77 -4.08
CA MET A 87 -6.24 18.54 -3.45
C MET A 87 -5.22 19.00 -4.49
N VAL A 88 -4.80 18.11 -5.39
CA VAL A 88 -3.85 18.44 -6.47
C VAL A 88 -4.42 19.46 -7.46
N GLN A 89 -5.68 19.31 -7.86
CA GLN A 89 -6.34 20.27 -8.76
C GLN A 89 -6.42 21.68 -8.15
N SER A 90 -6.69 21.75 -6.84
CA SER A 90 -6.82 23.01 -6.09
C SER A 90 -5.50 23.58 -5.57
N ARG A 91 -4.36 22.93 -5.85
CA ARG A 91 -3.02 23.27 -5.33
C ARG A 91 -2.89 23.21 -3.79
N LYS A 92 -3.86 22.57 -3.11
CA LYS A 92 -3.86 22.44 -1.64
C LYS A 92 -2.82 21.44 -1.13
N GLU A 93 -2.25 20.60 -2.00
CA GLU A 93 -1.09 19.75 -1.71
C GLU A 93 0.18 20.56 -1.38
N ILE A 94 0.31 21.77 -1.93
CA ILE A 94 1.42 22.68 -1.65
C ILE A 94 1.20 23.41 -0.32
N LEU A 95 -0.06 23.69 0.02
CA LEU A 95 -0.43 24.33 1.29
C LEU A 95 -0.33 23.38 2.48
N TYR A 96 -0.67 22.10 2.27
CA TYR A 96 -0.69 21.06 3.31
C TYR A 96 0.20 19.86 2.96
N PRO A 97 1.52 20.06 2.75
CA PRO A 97 2.42 19.01 2.26
C PRO A 97 2.52 17.80 3.21
N LEU A 98 2.42 17.99 4.53
CA LEU A 98 2.54 16.89 5.49
C LEU A 98 1.22 16.09 5.59
N VAL A 99 0.08 16.76 5.50
CA VAL A 99 -1.23 16.07 5.40
C VAL A 99 -1.30 15.29 4.09
N PHE A 100 -0.83 15.87 2.99
CA PHE A 100 -0.75 15.19 1.70
C PHE A 100 0.18 13.97 1.73
N LYS A 101 1.28 14.04 2.49
CA LYS A 101 2.15 12.89 2.73
C LYS A 101 1.40 11.76 3.46
N LEU A 102 0.63 12.05 4.51
CA LEU A 102 -0.20 11.04 5.18
C LEU A 102 -1.21 10.39 4.24
N LEU A 103 -1.88 11.19 3.39
CA LEU A 103 -2.83 10.67 2.39
C LEU A 103 -2.16 9.75 1.38
N LYS A 104 -0.94 10.07 0.92
CA LYS A 104 -0.15 9.17 0.06
C LYS A 104 0.18 7.85 0.75
N LEU A 105 0.62 7.90 2.00
CA LEU A 105 0.90 6.68 2.78
C LEU A 105 -0.35 5.81 2.91
N ALA A 106 -1.50 6.42 3.16
CA ALA A 106 -2.79 5.73 3.22
C ALA A 106 -3.17 5.06 1.89
N LEU A 107 -2.89 5.69 0.74
CA LEU A 107 -3.18 5.13 -0.58
C LEU A 107 -2.22 4.01 -1.00
N VAL A 108 -0.96 4.03 -0.55
CA VAL A 108 0.02 2.98 -0.85
C VAL A 108 -0.24 1.71 -0.03
N LEU A 109 -0.87 1.85 1.16
CA LEU A 109 -1.08 0.73 2.06
C LEU A 109 -1.91 -0.43 1.46
N PRO A 110 -3.08 -0.20 0.81
CA PRO A 110 -3.84 -1.27 0.15
C PRO A 110 -3.04 -2.02 -0.92
N VAL A 111 -2.13 -1.34 -1.62
CA VAL A 111 -1.28 -1.96 -2.64
C VAL A 111 -0.25 -2.88 -1.99
N ALA A 112 0.36 -2.44 -0.89
CA ALA A 112 1.31 -3.25 -0.13
C ALA A 112 0.63 -4.48 0.51
N THR A 113 -0.54 -4.31 1.12
CA THR A 113 -1.28 -5.43 1.73
C THR A 113 -1.77 -6.44 0.70
N ALA A 114 -2.30 -5.98 -0.44
CA ALA A 114 -2.71 -6.86 -1.53
C ALA A 114 -1.53 -7.64 -2.13
N GLY A 115 -0.35 -7.03 -2.24
CA GLY A 115 0.87 -7.71 -2.72
C GLY A 115 1.30 -8.85 -1.78
N VAL A 116 1.30 -8.59 -0.47
CA VAL A 116 1.62 -9.59 0.55
C VAL A 116 0.57 -10.71 0.58
N GLU A 117 -0.72 -10.40 0.54
CA GLU A 117 -1.76 -11.43 0.51
C GLU A 117 -1.66 -12.30 -0.75
N ARG A 118 -1.42 -11.69 -1.92
CA ARG A 118 -1.22 -12.41 -3.18
C ARG A 118 -0.03 -13.36 -3.11
N SER A 119 1.09 -12.94 -2.54
CA SER A 119 2.27 -13.78 -2.39
C SER A 119 2.02 -14.94 -1.41
N PHE A 120 1.33 -14.71 -0.29
CA PHE A 120 0.94 -15.78 0.63
C PHE A 120 -0.07 -16.77 0.02
N SER A 121 -1.05 -16.30 -0.76
CA SER A 121 -1.98 -17.17 -1.48
C SER A 121 -1.26 -18.01 -2.55
N ALA A 122 -0.37 -17.40 -3.33
CA ALA A 122 0.47 -18.11 -4.31
C ALA A 122 1.32 -19.19 -3.61
N MET A 123 1.96 -18.83 -2.50
CA MET A 123 2.73 -19.73 -1.65
C MET A 123 1.91 -20.91 -1.14
N ALA A 124 0.68 -20.67 -0.69
CA ALA A 124 -0.23 -21.73 -0.25
C ALA A 124 -0.61 -22.69 -1.39
N ILE A 125 -0.86 -22.16 -2.60
CA ILE A 125 -1.16 -22.96 -3.79
C ILE A 125 0.06 -23.82 -4.19
N ILE A 126 1.25 -23.22 -4.23
CA ILE A 126 2.50 -23.90 -4.60
C ILE A 126 2.83 -25.01 -3.60
N LYS A 127 2.78 -24.72 -2.29
CA LYS A 127 3.06 -25.72 -1.24
C LYS A 127 2.08 -26.89 -1.24
N ASN A 128 0.77 -26.62 -1.37
CA ASN A 128 -0.24 -27.68 -1.38
C ASN A 128 -0.19 -28.54 -2.65
N ARG A 129 0.18 -27.99 -3.80
CA ARG A 129 0.19 -28.74 -5.08
C ARG A 129 1.52 -29.44 -5.39
N LEU A 130 2.67 -28.92 -4.97
CA LEU A 130 3.99 -29.34 -5.49
C LEU A 130 4.93 -30.09 -4.52
N ARG A 131 4.53 -30.34 -3.26
CA ARG A 131 5.22 -31.09 -2.16
C ARG A 131 5.60 -30.17 -0.99
N ASN A 132 5.30 -30.61 0.23
CA ASN A 132 5.64 -29.95 1.49
C ASN A 132 7.16 -29.91 1.85
N ARG A 133 8.06 -30.28 0.92
CA ARG A 133 9.52 -30.29 1.10
C ARG A 133 10.23 -29.65 -0.09
N ILE A 134 9.89 -28.41 -0.38
CA ILE A 134 10.62 -27.54 -1.32
C ILE A 134 11.62 -26.70 -0.53
N GLY A 135 12.84 -26.56 -1.05
CA GLY A 135 13.84 -25.65 -0.46
C GLY A 135 13.51 -24.19 -0.75
N ASP A 136 13.87 -23.30 0.18
CA ASP A 136 13.47 -21.88 0.16
C ASP A 136 13.84 -21.15 -1.14
N GLN A 137 15.02 -21.43 -1.68
CA GLN A 137 15.48 -20.83 -2.95
C GLN A 137 14.54 -21.19 -4.10
N TRP A 138 14.25 -22.49 -4.26
CA TRP A 138 13.37 -22.96 -5.33
C TRP A 138 11.94 -22.46 -5.17
N MET A 139 11.49 -22.32 -3.91
CA MET A 139 10.20 -21.73 -3.60
C MET A 139 10.10 -20.28 -4.07
N ASN A 140 11.11 -19.46 -3.74
CA ASN A 140 11.15 -18.06 -4.16
C ASN A 140 11.15 -17.93 -5.68
N ASP A 141 11.93 -18.75 -6.38
CA ASP A 141 12.00 -18.72 -7.85
C ASP A 141 10.63 -19.03 -8.50
N ILE A 142 9.88 -20.03 -7.99
CA ILE A 142 8.53 -20.33 -8.48
C ILE A 142 7.53 -19.26 -8.10
N LEU A 143 7.63 -18.70 -6.89
CA LEU A 143 6.71 -17.68 -6.39
C LEU A 143 6.78 -16.42 -7.28
N ILE A 144 7.98 -15.99 -7.64
CA ILE A 144 8.20 -14.87 -8.56
C ILE A 144 7.56 -15.19 -9.91
N ALA A 145 7.80 -16.38 -10.46
CA ALA A 145 7.22 -16.75 -11.74
C ALA A 145 5.67 -16.84 -11.73
N TYR A 146 5.08 -17.17 -10.58
CA TYR A 146 3.64 -17.25 -10.44
C TYR A 146 2.98 -15.88 -10.23
N ILE A 147 3.60 -15.00 -9.42
CA ILE A 147 3.11 -13.64 -9.18
C ILE A 147 3.23 -12.80 -10.45
N GLU A 148 4.36 -12.90 -11.14
CA GLU A 148 4.67 -12.13 -12.36
C GLU A 148 4.26 -12.87 -13.63
N LYS A 149 3.29 -13.78 -13.55
CA LYS A 149 2.88 -14.61 -14.68
C LYS A 149 2.45 -13.77 -15.88
N GLU A 150 1.74 -12.67 -15.66
CA GLU A 150 1.32 -11.77 -16.76
C GLU A 150 2.51 -11.16 -17.49
N ILE A 151 3.60 -10.85 -16.77
CA ILE A 151 4.84 -10.34 -17.37
C ILE A 151 5.57 -11.47 -18.11
N LEU A 152 5.61 -12.67 -17.53
CA LEU A 152 6.23 -13.84 -18.17
C LEU A 152 5.48 -14.27 -19.44
N ASP A 153 4.16 -14.21 -19.44
CA ASP A 153 3.32 -14.52 -20.61
C ASP A 153 3.58 -13.54 -21.77
N CYS A 154 4.11 -12.34 -21.48
CA CYS A 154 4.55 -11.38 -22.51
C CYS A 154 5.91 -11.71 -23.14
N ILE A 155 6.70 -12.61 -22.54
CA ILE A 155 8.03 -12.98 -23.04
C ILE A 155 7.90 -14.13 -24.04
N ASN A 156 8.42 -13.95 -25.25
CA ASN A 156 8.42 -15.03 -26.25
C ASN A 156 9.33 -16.18 -25.80
N ASN A 157 8.80 -17.41 -25.87
CA ASN A 157 9.51 -18.66 -25.59
C ASN A 157 10.83 -18.78 -26.37
N ASP A 158 10.90 -18.27 -27.60
CA ASP A 158 12.13 -18.30 -28.41
C ASP A 158 13.28 -17.54 -27.74
N VAL A 159 12.98 -16.42 -27.08
CA VAL A 159 13.95 -15.61 -26.34
C VAL A 159 14.45 -16.36 -25.11
N ILE A 160 13.54 -17.04 -24.41
CA ILE A 160 13.86 -17.87 -23.24
C ILE A 160 14.78 -19.03 -23.66
N ILE A 161 14.46 -19.72 -24.76
CA ILE A 161 15.26 -20.82 -25.31
C ILE A 161 16.67 -20.33 -25.67
N GLN A 162 16.79 -19.22 -26.41
CA GLN A 162 18.09 -18.66 -26.77
C GLN A 162 18.91 -18.27 -25.54
N PHE A 163 18.29 -17.63 -24.55
CA PHE A 163 18.97 -17.25 -23.30
C PHE A 163 19.52 -18.47 -22.56
N PHE A 164 18.73 -19.54 -22.44
CA PHE A 164 19.16 -20.79 -21.81
C PHE A 164 20.22 -21.54 -22.63
N GLN A 165 20.18 -21.47 -23.96
CA GLN A 165 21.22 -22.02 -24.83
C GLN A 165 22.55 -21.27 -24.65
N ASN A 166 22.50 -19.95 -24.45
CA ASN A 166 23.70 -19.11 -24.29
C ASN A 166 24.36 -19.22 -22.91
N MET A 167 23.64 -19.66 -21.86
CA MET A 167 24.21 -19.79 -20.51
C MET A 167 25.29 -20.88 -20.39
N LYS A 168 25.19 -21.97 -21.15
CA LYS A 168 26.18 -23.06 -21.16
C LYS A 168 26.17 -23.75 -22.52
N ASN A 169 27.35 -24.13 -23.03
CA ASN A 169 27.46 -24.99 -24.20
C ASN A 169 26.84 -26.37 -23.91
N ARG A 170 25.58 -26.55 -24.31
CA ARG A 170 24.85 -27.82 -24.18
C ARG A 170 25.03 -28.62 -25.47
N ARG A 171 25.20 -29.95 -25.34
CA ARG A 171 25.39 -30.87 -26.49
C ARG A 171 24.19 -30.91 -27.45
N TYR A 172 23.02 -30.49 -27.01
CA TYR A 172 21.79 -30.45 -27.80
C TYR A 172 21.20 -29.04 -27.75
N LYS A 173 20.72 -28.56 -28.90
CA LYS A 173 19.91 -27.34 -28.98
C LYS A 173 18.53 -27.66 -28.41
N LEU A 174 18.08 -26.81 -27.49
CA LEU A 174 16.71 -26.82 -26.93
C LEU A 174 15.72 -26.27 -27.95
#